data_AF-A0AA40DLW2-F1
#
_entry.id   AF-A0AA40DLW2-F1
#
_cell.length_a   1.000
_cell.length_b   1.000
_cell.length_c   1.000
_cell.angle_alpha   90.00
_cell.angle_beta   90.00
_cell.angle_gamma   90.00
#
_symmetry.space_group_name_H-M   'P 1'
#
loop_
_entity.id
_entity.type
_entity.pdbx_description
1 polymer ?
#
loop_
_entity_poly.entity_id
_entity_poly.type
_entity_poly.pdbx_seq_one_letter_code
_entity_poly.pdbx_strand_id
1 'polypeptide(L)'
;MDELRPTISSLVTDQYGPYVIQHVLIHGGSKDRSEIVNIVMQRIHEFSSHKYASNVVERCIETSPRDDLWHFIEELSAPRDGIDCLLPHLIKSLYGNYVIQKTYPVPRRPRQGLLR
;
A
#
# COMPACT_ATOMS: atom_id res chain seq x y z
N MET A 1 -21.41 -3.64 4.36
CA MET A 1 -20.01 -3.12 4.33
C MET A 1 -19.01 -4.21 4.71
N ASP A 2 -19.31 -5.11 5.65
CA ASP A 2 -18.44 -6.27 5.95
C ASP A 2 -18.38 -7.33 4.84
N GLU A 3 -19.37 -7.39 3.95
CA GLU A 3 -19.39 -8.33 2.83
C GLU A 3 -18.36 -8.00 1.73
N LEU A 4 -17.90 -6.75 1.64
CA LEU A 4 -16.94 -6.33 0.61
C LEU A 4 -15.49 -6.65 0.97
N ARG A 5 -15.16 -6.77 2.27
CA ARG A 5 -13.78 -7.02 2.75
C ARG A 5 -13.16 -8.32 2.23
N PRO A 6 -13.87 -9.47 2.30
CA PRO A 6 -13.37 -10.71 1.71
C PRO A 6 -13.19 -10.57 0.20
N THR A 7 -14.10 -9.86 -0.47
CA THR A 7 -14.05 -9.62 -1.91
C THR A 7 -12.86 -8.77 -2.31
N ILE A 8 -12.57 -7.68 -1.59
CA ILE A 8 -11.41 -6.81 -1.87
C ILE A 8 -10.11 -7.58 -1.71
N SER A 9 -9.95 -8.33 -0.62
CA SER A 9 -8.73 -9.13 -0.40
C SER A 9 -8.52 -10.16 -1.52
N SER A 10 -9.59 -10.81 -1.99
CA SER A 10 -9.52 -11.72 -3.12
C SER A 10 -9.17 -11.00 -4.43
N LEU A 11 -9.73 -9.81 -4.67
CA LEU A 11 -9.46 -9.02 -5.86
C LEU A 11 -8.00 -8.50 -5.89
N VAL A 12 -7.43 -8.13 -4.75
CA VAL A 12 -6.05 -7.64 -4.67
C VAL A 12 -5.05 -8.71 -5.18
N THR A 13 -5.32 -9.99 -4.91
CA THR A 13 -4.45 -11.10 -5.34
C THR A 13 -4.85 -11.70 -6.69
N ASP A 14 -6.00 -11.34 -7.24
CA ASP A 14 -6.49 -11.85 -8.52
C ASP A 14 -5.71 -11.25 -9.72
N GLN A 15 -5.65 -11.97 -10.84
CA GLN A 15 -4.93 -11.51 -12.03
C GLN A 15 -5.61 -10.33 -12.76
N TYR A 16 -6.92 -10.15 -12.59
CA TYR A 16 -7.71 -9.06 -13.16
C TYR A 16 -8.15 -8.04 -12.11
N GLY A 17 -8.18 -8.42 -10.84
CA GLY A 17 -8.61 -7.56 -9.76
C GLY A 17 -7.86 -6.22 -9.62
N PRO A 18 -6.56 -6.08 -9.95
CA PRO A 18 -5.89 -4.78 -9.97
C PRO A 18 -6.59 -3.71 -10.83
N TYR A 19 -7.22 -4.10 -11.94
CA TYR A 19 -7.98 -3.15 -12.79
C TYR A 19 -9.25 -2.65 -12.11
N VAL A 20 -9.94 -3.54 -11.39
CA VAL A 20 -11.13 -3.19 -10.61
C VAL A 20 -10.75 -2.27 -9.45
N ILE A 21 -9.71 -2.65 -8.71
CA ILE A 21 -9.22 -1.86 -7.57
C ILE A 21 -8.76 -0.47 -8.03
N GLN A 22 -8.03 -0.39 -9.14
CA GLN A 22 -7.62 0.89 -9.72
C GLN A 22 -8.83 1.76 -10.09
N HIS A 23 -9.88 1.17 -10.66
CA HIS A 23 -11.10 1.91 -10.97
C HIS A 23 -11.72 2.53 -9.71
N VAL A 24 -11.80 1.78 -8.61
CA VAL A 24 -12.32 2.27 -7.32
C VAL A 24 -11.40 3.31 -6.70
N LEU A 25 -10.07 3.15 -6.78
CA LEU A 25 -9.12 4.12 -6.25
C LEU A 25 -9.22 5.49 -6.96
N ILE A 26 -9.54 5.50 -8.26
CA ILE A 26 -9.65 6.74 -9.05
C ILE A 26 -11.05 7.35 -8.97
N HIS A 27 -12.11 6.53 -9.12
CA HIS A 27 -13.48 7.02 -9.31
C HIS A 27 -14.42 6.72 -8.13
N GLY A 28 -14.00 5.88 -7.18
CA GLY A 28 -14.80 5.47 -6.04
C GLY A 28 -14.95 6.55 -4.97
N GLY A 29 -15.88 6.32 -4.05
CA GLY A 29 -16.11 7.19 -2.90
C GLY A 29 -14.93 7.17 -1.92
N SER A 30 -14.79 8.22 -1.11
CA SER A 30 -13.72 8.31 -0.09
C SER A 30 -13.68 7.09 0.82
N LYS A 31 -14.84 6.60 1.25
CA LYS A 31 -14.98 5.43 2.11
C LYS A 31 -14.40 4.16 1.49
N ASP A 32 -14.70 3.88 0.22
CA ASP A 32 -14.24 2.67 -0.46
C ASP A 32 -12.73 2.71 -0.70
N ARG A 33 -12.21 3.90 -1.07
CA ARG A 33 -10.76 4.12 -1.22
C ARG A 33 -10.02 3.89 0.10
N SER A 34 -10.50 4.49 1.19
CA SER A 34 -9.91 4.30 2.52
C SER A 34 -9.94 2.83 2.95
N GLU A 35 -11.01 2.11 2.63
CA GLU A 35 -11.10 0.68 2.96
C GLU A 35 -10.08 -0.16 2.19
N ILE A 36 -9.90 0.10 0.89
CA ILE A 36 -8.87 -0.57 0.08
C ILE A 36 -7.48 -0.30 0.65
N VAL A 37 -7.18 0.97 0.97
CA VAL A 37 -5.89 1.35 1.57
C VAL A 37 -5.68 0.64 2.91
N ASN A 38 -6.71 0.58 3.77
CA ASN A 38 -6.62 -0.11 5.05
C ASN A 38 -6.30 -1.61 4.89
N ILE A 39 -6.97 -2.30 3.96
CA ILE A 39 -6.72 -3.72 3.66
C ILE A 39 -5.29 -3.91 3.15
N VAL A 40 -4.83 -3.02 2.26
CA VAL A 40 -3.46 -3.05 1.75
C VAL A 40 -2.45 -2.85 2.87
N MET A 41 -2.64 -1.85 3.74
CA MET A 41 -1.73 -1.54 4.84
C MET A 41 -1.58 -2.71 5.82
N GLN A 42 -2.67 -3.41 6.15
CA GLN A 42 -2.64 -4.57 7.05
C GLN A 42 -1.77 -5.74 6.56
N ARG A 43 -1.55 -5.84 5.24
CA ARG A 43 -0.81 -6.94 4.59
C ARG A 43 0.23 -6.42 3.59
N ILE A 44 0.71 -5.18 3.76
CA ILE A 44 1.53 -4.51 2.75
C ILE A 44 2.83 -5.25 2.47
N HIS A 45 3.38 -5.94 3.48
CA HIS A 45 4.60 -6.76 3.36
C HIS A 45 4.40 -7.92 2.38
N GLU A 46 3.31 -8.65 2.54
CA GLU A 46 2.94 -9.78 1.68
C GLU A 46 2.59 -9.29 0.27
N PHE A 47 1.74 -8.27 0.19
CA PHE A 47 1.25 -7.75 -1.08
C PHE A 47 2.36 -7.12 -1.94
N SER A 48 3.35 -6.48 -1.32
CA SER A 48 4.47 -5.88 -2.05
C SER A 48 5.33 -6.93 -2.76
N SER A 49 5.36 -8.17 -2.29
CA SER A 49 6.13 -9.25 -2.91
C SER A 49 5.30 -10.12 -3.86
N HIS A 50 4.01 -9.85 -4.00
CA HIS A 50 3.10 -10.68 -4.79
C HIS A 50 2.87 -10.11 -6.19
N LYS A 51 2.85 -10.99 -7.20
CA LYS A 51 2.79 -10.63 -8.64
C LYS A 51 1.68 -9.66 -9.02
N TYR A 52 0.48 -9.84 -8.47
CA TYR A 52 -0.70 -9.02 -8.81
C TYR A 52 -0.94 -7.91 -7.79
N ALA A 53 -0.97 -8.27 -6.50
CA ALA A 53 -1.13 -7.32 -5.39
C ALA A 53 -0.10 -6.19 -5.34
N SER A 54 1.15 -6.39 -5.77
CA SER A 54 2.15 -5.30 -5.82
C SER A 54 1.68 -4.11 -6.66
N ASN A 55 1.03 -4.36 -7.80
CA ASN A 55 0.43 -3.31 -8.63
C ASN A 55 -0.66 -2.52 -7.87
N VAL A 56 -1.39 -3.20 -6.98
CA VAL A 56 -2.40 -2.54 -6.13
C VAL A 56 -1.73 -1.70 -5.05
N VAL A 57 -0.64 -2.18 -4.45
CA VAL A 57 0.15 -1.38 -3.49
C VAL A 57 0.69 -0.13 -4.17
N GLU A 58 1.30 -0.26 -5.35
CA GLU A 58 1.77 0.86 -6.15
C GLU A 58 0.64 1.85 -6.43
N ARG A 59 -0.55 1.37 -6.80
CA ARG A 59 -1.70 2.24 -7.07
C ARG A 59 -2.17 2.98 -5.83
N CYS A 60 -2.17 2.32 -4.67
CA CYS A 60 -2.51 2.97 -3.41
C CYS A 60 -1.52 4.10 -3.11
N ILE A 61 -0.22 3.87 -3.29
CA ILE A 61 0.82 4.88 -3.10
C ILE A 61 0.63 6.05 -4.10
N GLU A 62 0.39 5.77 -5.38
CA GLU A 62 0.21 6.79 -6.42
C GLU A 62 -1.04 7.68 -6.22
N THR A 63 -2.09 7.13 -5.60
CA THR A 63 -3.38 7.81 -5.44
C THR A 63 -3.58 8.41 -4.05
N SER A 64 -2.70 8.08 -3.09
CA SER A 64 -2.79 8.58 -1.72
C SER A 64 -2.30 10.04 -1.62
N PRO A 65 -2.91 10.85 -0.73
CA PRO A 65 -2.38 12.16 -0.35
C PRO A 65 -0.92 12.07 0.10
N ARG A 66 -0.14 13.14 -0.14
CA ARG A 66 1.27 13.18 0.27
C ARG A 66 1.50 12.95 1.76
N ASP A 67 0.56 13.36 2.60
CA ASP A 67 0.65 13.19 4.05
C ASP A 67 0.53 11.71 4.46
N ASP A 68 -0.21 10.90 3.68
CA ASP A 68 -0.45 9.49 3.96
C ASP A 68 0.71 8.60 3.46
N LEU A 69 1.50 9.07 2.49
CA LEU A 69 2.66 8.32 1.95
C LEU A 69 3.67 7.94 3.03
N TRP A 70 3.77 8.74 4.10
CA TRP A 70 4.65 8.45 5.22
C TRP A 70 4.23 7.17 5.95
N HIS A 71 2.93 6.89 6.04
CA HIS A 71 2.43 5.67 6.67
C HIS A 71 2.85 4.41 5.91
N PHE A 72 2.84 4.44 4.57
CA PHE A 72 3.34 3.33 3.76
C PHE A 72 4.83 3.06 4.03
N ILE A 73 5.65 4.11 4.14
CA ILE A 73 7.08 3.98 4.43
C ILE A 73 7.30 3.42 5.83
N GLU A 74 6.57 3.93 6.84
CA GLU A 74 6.65 3.45 8.22
C GLU A 74 6.30 1.96 8.28
N GLU A 75 5.19 1.56 7.65
CA GLU A 75 4.75 0.16 7.67
C GLU A 75 5.74 -0.74 6.93
N LEU A 76 6.25 -0.36 5.75
CA LEU A 76 7.26 -1.13 5.00
C LEU A 76 8.61 -1.23 5.72
N SER A 77 8.91 -0.26 6.59
CA SER A 77 10.13 -0.23 7.40
C SER A 77 9.97 -0.92 8.74
N ALA A 78 8.73 -1.16 9.18
CA ALA A 78 8.43 -1.78 10.46
C ALA A 78 8.92 -3.24 10.49
N PRO A 79 9.48 -3.69 11.62
CA PRO A 79 9.86 -5.08 11.78
C PRO A 79 8.61 -5.97 11.81
N ARG A 80 8.68 -7.12 11.14
CA ARG A 80 7.59 -8.12 11.12
C ARG A 80 8.16 -9.52 11.17
N ASP A 81 7.53 -10.39 11.94
CA ASP A 81 7.89 -11.81 12.03
C ASP A 81 9.39 -12.07 12.35
N GLY A 82 10.01 -11.16 13.12
CA GLY A 82 11.42 -11.26 13.51
C GLY A 82 12.44 -10.74 12.48
N ILE A 83 11.98 -10.11 11.39
CA ILE A 83 12.83 -9.45 10.40
C ILE A 83 12.90 -7.95 10.72
N ASP A 84 14.12 -7.42 10.92
CA ASP A 84 14.34 -6.02 11.35
C ASP A 84 13.87 -4.98 10.31
N CYS A 85 14.01 -5.28 9.02
CA CYS A 85 13.63 -4.38 7.93
C CYS A 85 13.40 -5.17 6.63
N LEU A 86 12.22 -5.01 6.03
CA LEU A 86 11.85 -5.70 4.78
C LEU A 86 12.31 -4.97 3.51
N LEU A 87 12.68 -3.68 3.62
CA LEU A 87 13.15 -2.89 2.48
C LEU A 87 14.29 -3.58 1.69
N PRO A 88 15.35 -4.15 2.32
CA PRO A 88 16.42 -4.82 1.58
C PRO A 88 15.93 -6.03 0.78
N HIS A 89 14.90 -6.72 1.26
CA HIS A 89 14.29 -7.85 0.56
C HIS A 89 13.42 -7.39 -0.60
N LEU A 90 12.58 -6.37 -0.38
CA LEU A 90 11.69 -5.83 -1.41
C LEU A 90 12.49 -5.24 -2.57
N ILE A 91 13.56 -4.49 -2.28
CA ILE A 91 14.46 -3.91 -3.30
C ILE A 91 15.04 -4.99 -4.23
N LYS A 92 15.32 -6.19 -3.71
CA LYS A 92 15.89 -7.30 -4.48
C LYS A 92 14.83 -8.23 -5.08
N SER A 93 13.55 -8.01 -4.78
CA SER A 93 12.47 -8.89 -5.22
C SER A 93 12.01 -8.57 -6.64
N LEU A 94 11.37 -9.55 -7.30
CA LEU A 94 10.83 -9.40 -8.66
C LEU A 94 9.73 -8.32 -8.77
N TYR A 95 9.02 -8.04 -7.67
CA TYR A 95 7.84 -7.16 -7.65
C TYR A 95 7.96 -5.99 -6.67
N GLY A 96 8.47 -6.22 -5.47
CA GLY A 96 8.59 -5.20 -4.42
C GLY A 96 9.51 -4.04 -4.79
N ASN A 97 10.45 -4.23 -5.71
CA ASN A 97 11.33 -3.15 -6.16
C ASN A 97 10.53 -2.00 -6.80
N TYR A 98 9.42 -2.30 -7.48
CA TYR A 98 8.54 -1.31 -8.08
C TYR A 98 7.77 -0.54 -6.99
N VAL A 99 7.27 -1.25 -5.97
CA VAL A 99 6.63 -0.63 -4.79
C VAL A 99 7.56 0.37 -4.11
N ILE A 100 8.82 -0.01 -3.87
CA ILE A 100 9.81 0.89 -3.25
C ILE A 100 10.11 2.11 -4.14
N GLN A 101 10.15 1.96 -5.46
CA GLN A 101 10.34 3.10 -6.35
C GLN A 101 9.17 4.10 -6.28
N LYS A 102 7.94 3.62 -6.02
CA LYS A 102 6.77 4.50 -5.84
C LYS A 102 6.76 5.26 -4.53
N THR A 103 7.48 4.80 -3.49
CA THR A 103 7.62 5.55 -2.23
C THR A 103 8.72 6.62 -2.27
N TYR A 104 9.52 6.67 -3.34
CA TYR A 104 10.65 7.59 -3.50
C TYR A 104 10.32 9.09 -3.67
N PRO A 105 9.09 9.58 -3.96
CA PRO A 105 8.77 10.98 -3.67
C PRO A 105 8.68 11.14 -2.15
N VAL A 106 9.84 11.12 -1.47
CA VAL A 106 9.97 11.12 -0.02
C VAL A 106 9.27 12.37 0.53
N PRO A 107 8.09 12.22 1.18
CA PRO A 107 7.46 13.33 1.84
C PRO A 107 8.39 13.80 2.96
N ARG A 108 8.49 15.11 3.19
CA ARG A 108 9.11 15.57 4.44
C ARG A 108 8.28 14.96 5.58
N ARG A 109 8.95 14.28 6.51
CA ARG A 109 8.31 13.75 7.72
C ARG A 109 7.38 14.82 8.31
N PRO A 110 6.10 14.51 8.56
CA PRO A 110 5.18 15.49 9.13
C PRO A 110 5.79 16.08 10.40
N ARG A 111 5.86 17.41 10.49
CA ARG A 111 6.34 18.07 11.71
C ARG A 111 5.32 17.82 12.81
N GLN A 112 5.56 16.83 13.67
CA GLN A 112 4.85 16.69 14.93
C GLN A 112 5.24 17.87 15.83
N GLY A 113 4.36 18.89 15.90
CA GLY A 113 4.42 19.96 16.90
C GLY A 113 5.12 21.25 16.49
N LEU A 114 4.34 22.20 15.97
CA LEU A 114 4.53 23.63 16.28
C LEU A 114 3.15 24.28 16.49
N LEU A 115 2.36 23.70 17.39
CA LEU A 115 1.23 24.35 18.04
C LEU A 115 1.37 24.04 19.54
N ARG A 116 2.18 24.85 20.21
CA ARG A 116 2.10 25.13 21.65
C ARG A 116 2.04 26.63 21.81
#